data_AF-A0AAX2QAH0-F1
#
_entry.id   AF-A0AAX2QAH0-F1
#
_cell.length_a   1.000
_cell.length_b   1.000
_cell.length_c   1.000
_cell.angle_alpha   90.00
_cell.angle_beta   90.00
_cell.angle_gamma   90.00
#
_symmetry.space_group_name_H-M   'P 1'
#
loop_
_entity.id
_entity.type
_entity.pdbx_description
1 polymer ?
#
loop_
_entity_poly.entity_id
_entity_poly.type
_entity_poly.pdbx_seq_one_letter_code
_entity_poly.pdbx_strand_id
1 'polypeptide(L)'
;MTIGRDDLSKSETVTVAAIEGGVPLLVEAREAIAAFQTMIRKKSITDLDPWLEKARTGLVASFANGVVKDRAAVSAAITSPWSNGQ
;
A
#
# COMPACT_ATOMS: atom_id res chain seq x y z
N MET A 1 1.77 13.97 -0.29
CA MET A 1 1.20 13.44 -1.54
C MET A 1 -0.27 13.30 -1.28
N THR A 2 -1.08 14.16 -1.90
CA THR A 2 -2.53 14.00 -1.89
C THR A 2 -2.84 12.72 -2.67
N ILE A 3 -3.54 11.78 -2.03
CA ILE A 3 -4.10 10.66 -2.77
C ILE A 3 -5.18 11.27 -3.66
N GLY A 4 -5.45 10.77 -4.88
CA GLY A 4 -6.56 11.30 -5.70
C GLY A 4 -7.92 11.35 -4.97
N ARG A 5 -8.04 10.62 -3.86
CA ARG A 5 -9.15 10.70 -2.90
C ARG A 5 -9.29 12.08 -2.22
N ASP A 6 -8.19 12.78 -2.00
CA ASP A 6 -8.17 14.09 -1.35
C ASP A 6 -8.70 15.20 -2.30
N ASP A 7 -8.91 14.87 -3.57
CA ASP A 7 -9.42 15.76 -4.63
C ASP A 7 -10.62 15.16 -5.37
N LEU A 8 -11.48 14.40 -4.66
CA LEU A 8 -12.71 13.88 -5.26
C LEU A 8 -13.76 14.97 -5.36
N SER A 9 -14.47 14.98 -6.50
CA SER A 9 -15.74 15.68 -6.58
C SER A 9 -16.76 15.09 -5.60
N LYS A 10 -17.82 15.86 -5.34
CA LYS A 10 -18.92 15.40 -4.48
C LYS A 10 -19.57 14.11 -5.01
N SER A 11 -19.70 13.97 -6.33
CA SER A 11 -20.29 12.79 -6.98
C SER A 11 -19.41 11.55 -6.78
N GLU A 12 -18.11 11.69 -6.96
CA GLU A 12 -17.15 10.59 -6.76
C GLU A 12 -17.07 10.18 -5.29
N THR A 13 -17.12 11.14 -4.36
CA THR A 13 -17.14 10.85 -2.92
C THR A 13 -18.33 9.98 -2.53
N VAL A 14 -19.53 10.28 -3.04
CA VAL A 14 -20.74 9.49 -2.77
C VAL A 14 -20.61 8.07 -3.36
N THR A 15 -20.06 7.96 -4.57
CA THR A 15 -19.86 6.68 -5.25
C THR A 15 -18.86 5.81 -4.49
N VAL A 16 -17.73 6.38 -4.09
CA VAL A 16 -16.71 5.70 -3.29
C VAL A 16 -17.28 5.24 -1.95
N ALA A 17 -18.05 6.09 -1.25
CA ALA A 17 -18.67 5.71 0.02
C ALA A 17 -19.65 4.54 -0.12
N ALA A 18 -20.45 4.50 -1.20
CA ALA A 18 -21.34 3.39 -1.48
C ALA A 18 -20.59 2.08 -1.75
N ILE A 19 -19.47 2.14 -2.49
CA ILE A 19 -18.61 0.97 -2.77
C ILE A 19 -17.93 0.49 -1.48
N GLU A 20 -17.34 1.40 -0.71
CA GLU A 20 -16.65 1.07 0.55
C GLU A 20 -17.62 0.48 1.58
N GLY A 21 -18.87 0.94 1.63
CA GLY A 21 -19.92 0.35 2.47
C GLY A 21 -20.40 -1.02 1.99
N GLY A 22 -20.38 -1.27 0.68
CA GLY A 22 -20.81 -2.55 0.10
C GLY A 22 -19.72 -3.63 0.04
N VAL A 23 -18.43 -3.24 0.09
CA VAL A 23 -17.30 -4.16 -0.09
C VAL A 23 -16.19 -3.87 0.93
N PRO A 24 -16.31 -4.35 2.18
CA PRO A 24 -15.31 -4.12 3.23
C PRO A 24 -13.88 -4.56 2.86
N LEU A 25 -13.76 -5.64 2.08
CA LEU A 25 -12.46 -6.14 1.61
C LEU A 25 -11.70 -5.12 0.73
N LEU A 26 -12.41 -4.22 0.02
CA LEU A 26 -11.75 -3.14 -0.73
C LEU A 26 -11.19 -2.06 0.20
N VAL A 27 -11.84 -1.82 1.33
CA VAL A 27 -11.33 -0.90 2.36
C VAL A 27 -10.05 -1.45 2.95
N GLU A 28 -10.04 -2.74 3.35
CA GLU A 28 -8.84 -3.42 3.86
C GLU A 28 -7.69 -3.41 2.85
N ALA A 29 -7.99 -3.69 1.58
CA ALA A 29 -7.00 -3.65 0.50
C ALA A 29 -6.40 -2.24 0.36
N ARG A 30 -7.24 -1.21 0.40
CA ARG A 30 -6.80 0.20 0.32
C ARG A 30 -5.91 0.55 1.51
N GLU A 31 -6.29 0.17 2.72
CA GLU A 31 -5.51 0.42 3.93
C GLU A 31 -4.15 -0.28 3.88
N ALA A 32 -4.10 -1.52 3.37
CA ALA A 32 -2.84 -2.24 3.16
C ALA A 32 -1.91 -1.50 2.17
N ILE A 33 -2.43 -0.96 1.06
CA ILE A 33 -1.62 -0.17 0.12
C ILE A 33 -1.15 1.15 0.75
N ALA A 34 -2.01 1.84 1.50
CA ALA A 34 -1.64 3.08 2.18
C ALA A 34 -0.55 2.85 3.24
N ALA A 35 -0.64 1.74 3.98
CA ALA A 35 0.37 1.32 4.94
C ALA A 35 1.71 1.04 4.25
N PHE A 36 1.71 0.32 3.13
CA PHE A 36 2.92 0.06 2.33
C PHE A 36 3.59 1.37 1.87
N GLN A 37 2.83 2.29 1.28
CA GLN A 37 3.34 3.58 0.83
C GLN A 37 3.92 4.40 1.98
N THR A 38 3.26 4.36 3.15
CA THR A 38 3.72 5.05 4.35
C THR A 38 5.03 4.47 4.85
N MET A 39 5.15 3.14 4.90
CA MET A 39 6.38 2.43 5.27
C MET A 39 7.55 2.82 4.36
N ILE A 40 7.36 2.77 3.03
CA ILE A 40 8.39 3.13 2.05
C ILE A 40 8.87 4.58 2.27
N ARG A 41 7.93 5.51 2.45
CA ARG A 41 8.27 6.93 2.69
C ARG A 41 9.03 7.15 3.99
N LYS A 42 8.64 6.44 5.06
CA LYS A 42 9.29 6.52 6.37
C LYS A 42 10.61 5.73 6.42
N LYS A 43 10.93 4.96 5.38
CA LYS A 43 12.07 4.03 5.35
C LYS A 43 12.05 3.03 6.52
N SER A 44 10.85 2.62 6.92
CA SER A 44 10.63 1.83 8.13
C SER A 44 10.70 0.33 7.83
N ILE A 45 11.92 -0.23 7.77
CA ILE A 45 12.10 -1.66 7.45
C ILE A 45 11.43 -2.60 8.47
N THR A 46 11.29 -2.16 9.71
CA THR A 46 10.63 -2.92 10.78
C THR A 46 9.14 -3.14 10.52
N ASP A 47 8.51 -2.31 9.69
CA ASP A 47 7.08 -2.45 9.36
C ASP A 47 6.84 -3.44 8.21
N LEU A 48 7.89 -3.90 7.51
CA LEU A 48 7.75 -4.76 6.33
C LEU A 48 7.16 -6.13 6.66
N ASP A 49 7.69 -6.83 7.66
CA ASP A 49 7.21 -8.16 8.03
C ASP A 49 5.77 -8.09 8.60
N PRO A 50 5.44 -7.16 9.55
CA PRO A 50 4.06 -6.96 9.99
C PRO A 50 3.08 -6.61 8.86
N TRP A 51 3.53 -5.84 7.86
CA TRP A 51 2.71 -5.52 6.69
C TRP A 51 2.47 -6.76 5.81
N LEU A 52 3.51 -7.57 5.57
CA LEU A 52 3.41 -8.79 4.77
C LEU A 52 2.43 -9.80 5.36
N GLU A 53 2.45 -10.00 6.67
CA GLU A 53 1.52 -10.91 7.35
C GLU A 53 0.06 -10.50 7.11
N LYS A 54 -0.24 -9.21 7.15
CA LYS A 54 -1.59 -8.68 6.91
C LYS A 54 -1.98 -8.70 5.43
N ALA A 55 -1.04 -8.37 4.54
CA ALA A 55 -1.34 -8.19 3.12
C ALA A 55 -1.56 -9.52 2.38
N ARG A 56 -1.00 -10.63 2.88
CA ARG A 56 -1.10 -11.96 2.25
C ARG A 56 -2.49 -12.61 2.33
N THR A 57 -3.35 -12.17 3.23
CA THR A 57 -4.68 -12.79 3.44
C THR A 57 -5.80 -12.05 2.71
N GLY A 58 -5.52 -10.95 2.02
CA GLY A 58 -6.52 -10.08 1.39
C GLY A 58 -6.40 -9.94 -0.13
N LEU A 59 -7.12 -8.97 -0.70
CA LEU A 59 -7.16 -8.72 -2.15
C LEU A 59 -5.80 -8.32 -2.77
N VAL A 60 -4.82 -7.96 -1.94
CA VAL A 60 -3.46 -7.59 -2.34
C VAL A 60 -2.44 -8.72 -2.13
N ALA A 61 -2.89 -9.95 -1.90
CA ALA A 61 -2.01 -11.09 -1.62
C ALA A 61 -0.99 -11.36 -2.74
N SER A 62 -1.38 -11.23 -4.01
CA SER A 62 -0.45 -11.40 -5.14
C SER A 62 0.67 -10.35 -5.13
N PHE A 63 0.36 -9.11 -4.77
CA PHE A 63 1.34 -8.05 -4.59
C PHE A 63 2.29 -8.35 -3.43
N ALA A 64 1.76 -8.75 -2.27
CA ALA A 64 2.57 -9.17 -1.13
C ALA A 64 3.50 -10.34 -1.47
N ASN A 65 3.03 -11.30 -2.27
CA ASN A 65 3.83 -12.42 -2.75
C ASN A 65 4.98 -11.96 -3.67
N GLY A 66 4.72 -10.96 -4.54
CA GLY A 66 5.76 -10.32 -5.34
C GLY A 66 6.83 -9.65 -4.47
N VAL A 67 6.41 -8.86 -3.46
CA VAL A 67 7.32 -8.23 -2.50
C VAL A 67 8.21 -9.26 -1.80
N VAL A 68 7.67 -10.43 -1.47
CA VAL A 68 8.41 -11.50 -0.80
C VAL A 68 9.43 -12.16 -1.71
N LYS A 69 9.04 -12.40 -2.97
CA LYS A 69 9.95 -12.90 -3.99
C LYS A 69 11.15 -11.98 -4.16
N ASP A 70 10.92 -10.67 -4.08
CA ASP A 70 11.94 -9.63 -4.26
C ASP A 70 12.38 -9.00 -2.92
N ARG A 71 12.29 -9.73 -1.80
CA ARG A 71 12.48 -9.18 -0.44
C ARG A 71 13.79 -8.42 -0.27
N ALA A 72 14.89 -8.91 -0.82
CA ALA A 72 16.19 -8.24 -0.74
C ALA A 72 16.17 -6.87 -1.45
N ALA A 73 15.59 -6.82 -2.66
CA ALA A 73 15.47 -5.59 -3.43
C ALA A 73 14.51 -4.59 -2.77
N VAL A 74 13.37 -5.07 -2.25
CA VAL A 74 12.42 -4.21 -1.52
C VAL A 74 13.02 -3.69 -0.21
N SER A 75 13.74 -4.53 0.53
CA SER A 75 14.46 -4.09 1.73
C SER A 75 15.48 -3.00 1.40
N ALA A 76 16.26 -3.20 0.34
CA ALA A 76 17.20 -2.18 -0.14
C ALA A 76 16.48 -0.90 -0.59
N ALA A 77 15.33 -1.00 -1.26
CA ALA A 77 14.55 0.17 -1.66
C ALA A 77 14.00 0.96 -0.46
N ILE A 78 13.76 0.30 0.68
CA ILE A 78 13.35 0.94 1.93
C ILE A 78 14.55 1.62 2.61
N THR A 79 15.69 0.94 2.73
CA THR A 79 16.80 1.40 3.59
C THR A 79 17.84 2.23 2.86
N SER A 80 18.05 1.99 1.56
CA SER A 80 19.12 2.60 0.78
C SER A 80 18.66 3.88 0.09
N PRO A 81 19.57 4.84 -0.15
CA PRO A 81 19.32 5.93 -1.09
C PRO A 81 19.01 5.37 -2.48
N TRP A 82 18.01 5.94 -3.15
CA TRP A 82 17.69 5.53 -4.51
C TRP A 82 18.76 6.08 -5.46
N SER A 83 19.31 5.20 -6.29
CA SER A 83 20.13 5.64 -7.40
C SER A 83 19.22 6.37 -8.38
N ASN A 84 19.44 7.68 -8.54
CA ASN A 84 18.73 8.47 -9.54
C ASN A 84 19.38 8.35 -10.94
N GLY A 85 20.21 7.32 -11.16
CA GLY A 85 20.77 6.98 -12.47
C GLY A 85 21.54 8.12 -13.15
N GLN A 86 22.18 9.01 -12.39
CA GLN A 86 23.03 10.07 -12.92
C GLN A 86 24.32 9.50 -13.50
#